data_AF-A0A1C4YE26-F1
#
_entry.id   AF-A0A1C4YE26-F1
#
_cell.length_a   1.000
_cell.length_b   1.000
_cell.length_c   1.000
_cell.angle_alpha   90.00
_cell.angle_beta   90.00
_cell.angle_gamma   90.00
#
_symmetry.space_group_name_H-M   'P 1'
#
loop_
_entity.id
_entity.type
_entity.pdbx_description
1 polymer ?
#
loop_
_entity_poly.entity_id
_entity_poly.type
_entity_poly.pdbx_seq_one_letter_code
_entity_poly.pdbx_strand_id
1 'polypeptide(L)'
;MTTLQDLAPETTASIRPKASGTSSPWRRQSGLTVVSSHPQLIAVLDTNALANACCLQAATGHDSLITRLVATERVPCFIADHVPGEMDEHLERISRSQRIDPAEAFRVWRTDVAPLLRVVELPIGEYLRPEIAAIRQPPPGGDPDDWPTLALAAFLGPAFTVTSDSVFAALGFANAGYWAEGAKVLHTAGNLEGRYIDRLHSTLFAARLMWGGVSAVVHLSRRLPWLVPGLGLATGWLASTMWAKRDSVRAAGAALWEAMEPVVARIGAELVQYGELRSSMVIVQDPRWRRETLTERCARYLARSGDPMTPSELRDALGQRSDQRTTAAAIRRAISRHPSFLRSAGERYSIGAPATG
;
A
#
# COMPACT_ATOMS: atom_id res chain seq x y z
N MET A 1 -14.60 5.05 63.90
CA MET A 1 -14.21 6.39 63.37
C MET A 1 -12.72 6.34 63.18
N THR A 2 -12.28 5.96 61.98
CA THR A 2 -10.90 5.61 61.68
C THR A 2 -10.45 6.44 60.49
N THR A 3 -9.39 7.19 60.69
CA THR A 3 -8.68 8.05 59.75
C THR A 3 -8.04 7.20 58.65
N LEU A 4 -8.21 7.59 57.39
CA LEU A 4 -7.47 7.08 56.23
C LEU A 4 -6.90 8.27 55.46
N GLN A 5 -5.63 8.53 55.74
CA GLN A 5 -4.70 9.34 54.95
C GLN A 5 -4.19 8.55 53.75
N ASP A 6 -3.78 9.31 52.73
CA ASP A 6 -2.78 9.00 51.71
C ASP A 6 -3.09 7.92 50.68
N LEU A 7 -3.63 8.36 49.53
CA LEU A 7 -3.28 7.81 48.22
C LEU A 7 -3.05 8.95 47.23
N ALA A 8 -1.79 9.16 46.89
CA ALA A 8 -1.34 10.00 45.79
C ALA A 8 -1.78 9.38 44.44
N PRO A 9 -2.14 10.18 43.42
CA PRO A 9 -2.39 9.66 42.09
C PRO A 9 -1.08 9.31 41.38
N GLU A 10 -1.00 8.04 40.94
CA GLU A 10 0.05 7.54 40.06
C GLU A 10 0.12 8.37 38.77
N THR A 11 1.27 8.99 38.56
CA THR A 11 1.70 9.56 37.28
C THR A 11 1.73 8.48 36.21
N THR A 12 0.64 8.33 35.46
CA THR A 12 0.63 7.52 34.23
C THR A 12 1.42 8.27 33.18
N ALA A 13 2.66 7.84 32.95
CA ALA A 13 3.51 8.35 31.88
C ALA A 13 2.82 8.09 30.52
N SER A 14 2.20 9.14 29.99
CA SER A 14 1.69 9.20 28.62
C SER A 14 2.87 9.05 27.65
N ILE A 15 3.03 7.85 27.10
CA ILE A 15 3.93 7.61 25.96
C ILE A 15 3.25 8.26 24.75
N ARG A 16 3.52 9.55 24.54
CA ARG A 16 3.23 10.21 23.27
C ARG A 16 4.26 9.75 22.24
N PRO A 17 3.87 9.18 21.10
CA PRO A 17 4.77 9.10 19.96
C PRO A 17 4.96 10.52 19.41
N LYS A 18 6.19 11.03 19.47
CA LYS A 18 6.61 12.19 18.69
C LYS A 18 6.50 11.81 17.21
N ALA A 19 5.62 12.49 16.47
CA ALA A 19 5.60 12.47 15.01
C ALA A 19 6.86 13.17 14.47
N SER A 20 8.01 12.49 14.51
CA SER A 20 9.15 12.86 13.69
C SER A 20 8.91 12.33 12.28
N GLY A 21 8.93 13.21 11.29
CA GLY A 21 8.79 12.91 9.86
C GLY A 21 9.96 12.10 9.27
N THR A 22 10.29 10.97 9.90
CA THR A 22 11.10 9.92 9.32
C THR A 22 10.16 9.00 8.57
N SER A 23 10.19 9.05 7.24
CA SER A 23 9.61 8.01 6.39
C SER A 23 9.95 6.64 6.98
N SER A 24 8.92 5.87 7.33
CA SER A 24 9.04 4.51 7.86
C SER A 24 10.12 3.75 7.07
N PRO A 25 11.08 3.07 7.73
CA PRO A 25 12.12 2.30 7.05
C PRO A 25 11.55 1.20 6.13
N TRP A 26 10.26 0.89 6.28
CA TRP A 26 9.49 -0.04 5.46
C TRP A 26 9.01 0.58 4.12
N ARG A 27 9.14 1.90 3.93
CA ARG A 27 8.90 2.62 2.66
C ARG A 27 10.16 2.80 1.81
N ARG A 28 11.16 1.92 1.91
CA ARG A 28 12.30 1.97 0.97
C ARG A 28 12.06 1.08 -0.24
N GLN A 29 11.79 1.76 -1.35
CA GLN A 29 11.88 1.31 -2.74
C GLN A 29 12.37 -0.14 -2.97
N SER A 30 11.47 -0.94 -3.53
CA SER A 30 11.79 -1.54 -4.83
C SER A 30 10.73 -1.11 -5.81
N GLY A 31 11.15 -0.72 -7.01
CA GLY A 31 10.26 -0.44 -8.11
C GLY A 31 9.19 -1.52 -8.16
N LEU A 32 7.94 -1.10 -8.32
CA LEU A 32 6.78 -1.93 -8.59
C LEU A 32 7.15 -3.10 -9.53
N THR A 33 7.63 -4.23 -9.02
CA THR A 33 8.08 -5.34 -9.83
C THR A 33 7.55 -6.65 -9.28
N VAL A 34 6.52 -7.12 -10.02
CA VAL A 34 6.39 -8.49 -10.54
C VAL A 34 6.46 -9.62 -9.52
N VAL A 35 5.78 -9.47 -8.40
CA VAL A 35 5.30 -10.65 -7.67
C VAL A 35 4.12 -11.28 -8.40
N SER A 36 3.27 -10.42 -8.94
CA SER A 36 2.11 -10.79 -9.73
C SER A 36 2.09 -9.94 -11.00
N SER A 37 1.47 -10.45 -12.06
CA SER A 37 1.13 -9.68 -13.26
C SER A 37 0.17 -8.50 -12.99
N HIS A 38 -0.21 -8.27 -11.73
CA HIS A 38 -1.20 -7.29 -11.33
C HIS A 38 -0.55 -6.13 -10.55
N PRO A 39 -1.05 -4.89 -10.72
CA PRO A 39 -0.57 -3.76 -9.94
C PRO A 39 -0.98 -3.89 -8.46
N GLN A 40 -0.16 -3.34 -7.56
CA GLN A 40 -0.49 -3.23 -6.13
C GLN A 40 -1.86 -2.56 -5.95
N LEU A 41 -2.65 -3.08 -5.01
CA LEU A 41 -3.97 -2.54 -4.70
C LEU A 41 -3.85 -1.19 -3.99
N ILE A 42 -4.79 -0.31 -4.30
CA ILE A 42 -5.02 0.96 -3.61
C ILE A 42 -6.42 0.89 -3.01
N ALA A 43 -6.59 1.42 -1.80
CA ALA A 43 -7.90 1.59 -1.18
C ALA A 43 -8.40 3.02 -1.42
N VAL A 44 -9.64 3.15 -1.86
CA VAL A 44 -10.38 4.42 -1.77
C VAL A 44 -11.47 4.24 -0.72
N LEU A 45 -11.46 5.08 0.31
CA LEU A 45 -12.34 4.96 1.46
C LEU A 45 -13.45 6.01 1.36
N ASP A 46 -14.68 5.55 1.52
CA ASP A 46 -15.88 6.38 1.60
C ASP A 46 -16.11 6.90 3.03
N THR A 47 -16.73 8.07 3.14
CA THR A 47 -17.12 8.75 4.40
C THR A 47 -17.90 7.80 5.31
N ASN A 48 -18.92 7.12 4.80
CA ASN A 48 -19.77 6.26 5.65
C ASN A 48 -18.99 5.07 6.23
N ALA A 49 -18.08 4.47 5.47
CA ALA A 49 -17.22 3.40 5.97
C ALA A 49 -16.24 3.92 7.06
N LEU A 50 -15.65 5.10 6.85
CA LEU A 50 -14.77 5.75 7.81
C LEU A 50 -15.48 6.11 9.12
N ALA A 51 -16.67 6.69 9.03
CA ALA A 51 -17.45 7.08 10.20
C ALA A 51 -17.86 5.85 11.04
N ASN A 52 -18.29 4.76 10.39
CA ASN A 52 -18.57 3.50 11.05
C ASN A 52 -17.32 2.90 11.72
N ALA A 53 -16.16 2.97 11.06
CA ALA A 53 -14.91 2.50 11.63
C ALA A 53 -14.48 3.30 12.88
N CYS A 54 -14.61 4.63 12.83
CA CYS A 54 -14.31 5.48 13.98
C CYS A 54 -15.25 5.20 15.16
N CYS A 55 -16.55 5.04 14.88
CA CYS A 55 -17.54 4.67 15.90
C CYS A 55 -17.22 3.30 16.52
N LEU A 56 -16.93 2.28 15.69
CA LEU A 56 -16.57 0.95 16.20
C LEU A 56 -15.33 0.98 17.10
N GLN A 57 -14.31 1.75 16.71
CA GLN A 57 -13.11 1.91 17.52
C GLN A 57 -13.36 2.68 18.82
N ALA A 58 -14.17 3.74 18.78
CA ALA A 58 -14.60 4.46 19.97
C ALA A 58 -15.39 3.56 20.94
N ALA A 59 -16.27 2.70 20.42
CA ALA A 59 -17.08 1.80 21.24
C ALA A 59 -16.27 0.66 21.89
N THR A 60 -15.27 0.14 21.18
CA THR A 60 -14.54 -1.07 21.59
C THR A 60 -13.19 -0.78 22.25
N GLY A 61 -12.63 0.42 22.03
CA GLY A 61 -11.25 0.75 22.40
C GLY A 61 -10.19 0.00 21.58
N HIS A 62 -10.60 -0.72 20.53
CA HIS A 62 -9.71 -1.49 19.66
C HIS A 62 -9.65 -0.89 18.26
N ASP A 63 -8.50 -0.98 17.62
CA ASP A 63 -8.32 -0.49 16.25
C ASP A 63 -9.32 -1.16 15.31
N SER A 64 -10.11 -0.34 14.60
CA SER A 64 -10.98 -0.83 13.55
C SER A 64 -10.17 -1.48 12.41
N LEU A 65 -10.83 -2.30 11.58
CA LEU A 65 -10.16 -2.88 10.41
C LEU A 65 -9.61 -1.83 9.44
N ILE A 66 -10.30 -0.69 9.28
CA ILE A 66 -9.79 0.41 8.47
C ILE A 66 -8.57 1.03 9.15
N THR A 67 -8.63 1.34 10.45
CA THR A 67 -7.48 1.89 11.18
C THR A 67 -6.26 0.99 11.03
N ARG A 68 -6.43 -0.33 11.19
CA ARG A 68 -5.35 -1.30 10.96
C ARG A 68 -4.86 -1.32 9.51
N LEU A 69 -5.78 -1.26 8.54
CA LEU A 69 -5.43 -1.18 7.12
C LEU A 69 -4.54 0.03 6.84
N VAL A 70 -4.94 1.23 7.30
CA VAL A 70 -4.16 2.45 7.06
C VAL A 70 -2.86 2.46 7.87
N ALA A 71 -2.89 2.07 9.14
CA ALA A 71 -1.72 2.06 10.03
C ALA A 71 -0.61 1.11 9.59
N THR A 72 -0.96 -0.02 8.96
CA THR A 72 0.06 -0.94 8.42
C THR A 72 0.79 -0.40 7.20
N GLU A 73 0.24 0.62 6.53
CA GLU A 73 0.78 1.22 5.30
C GLU A 73 0.99 0.20 4.14
N ARG A 74 0.48 -1.03 4.26
CA ARG A 74 0.63 -2.09 3.25
C ARG A 74 -0.24 -1.84 2.02
N VAL A 75 -1.37 -1.17 2.22
CA VAL A 75 -2.27 -0.73 1.17
C VAL A 75 -2.38 0.79 1.26
N PRO A 76 -1.92 1.55 0.25
CA PRO A 76 -2.13 2.98 0.19
C PRO A 76 -3.63 3.30 0.24
N CYS A 77 -4.03 4.15 1.18
CA CYS A 77 -5.43 4.55 1.38
C CYS A 77 -5.61 6.02 1.03
N PHE A 78 -6.62 6.31 0.20
CA PHE A 78 -6.97 7.65 -0.24
C PHE A 78 -8.44 7.95 0.02
N ILE A 79 -8.73 9.24 0.21
CA ILE A 79 -10.08 9.79 0.34
C ILE A 79 -10.22 10.98 -0.60
N ALA A 80 -11.44 11.26 -1.01
CA ALA A 80 -11.73 12.47 -1.78
C ALA A 80 -11.67 13.71 -0.87
N ASP A 81 -11.59 14.88 -1.50
CA ASP A 81 -11.48 16.21 -0.87
C ASP A 81 -12.64 16.61 0.03
N HIS A 82 -13.85 16.18 -0.30
CA HIS A 82 -15.05 16.45 0.50
C HIS A 82 -15.12 15.63 1.80
N VAL A 83 -14.48 14.45 1.83
CA VAL A 83 -14.64 13.46 2.93
C VAL A 83 -14.30 14.07 4.30
N PRO A 84 -13.19 14.81 4.50
CA PRO A 84 -12.93 15.43 5.80
C PRO A 84 -14.05 16.37 6.27
N GLY A 85 -14.69 17.10 5.37
CA GLY A 85 -15.81 17.98 5.69
C GLY A 85 -17.07 17.20 6.07
N GLU A 86 -17.41 16.16 5.29
CA GLU A 86 -18.56 15.30 5.61
C GLU A 86 -18.38 14.53 6.91
N MET A 87 -17.15 14.17 7.28
CA MET A 87 -16.89 13.47 8.54
C MET A 87 -17.37 14.28 9.75
N ASP A 88 -17.35 15.61 9.70
CA ASP A 88 -17.88 16.47 10.78
C ASP A 88 -19.42 16.36 10.92
N GLU A 89 -20.13 16.05 9.84
CA GLU A 89 -21.60 15.87 9.88
C GLU A 89 -21.98 14.40 10.14
N HIS A 90 -21.33 13.48 9.44
CA HIS A 90 -21.65 12.05 9.43
C HIS A 90 -21.27 11.37 10.74
N LEU A 91 -20.13 11.72 11.35
CA LEU A 91 -19.74 11.13 12.63
C LEU A 91 -20.76 11.40 13.71
N GLU A 92 -21.29 12.62 13.80
CA GLU A 92 -22.27 12.99 14.82
C GLU A 92 -23.58 12.20 14.64
N ARG A 93 -24.08 12.12 13.40
CA ARG A 93 -25.28 11.35 13.06
C ARG A 93 -25.11 9.86 13.34
N ILE A 94 -23.99 9.28 12.91
CA ILE A 94 -23.74 7.83 13.02
C ILE A 94 -23.49 7.44 14.48
N SER A 95 -22.67 8.19 15.22
CA SER A 95 -22.40 7.96 16.65
C SER A 95 -23.69 7.97 17.48
N ARG A 96 -24.59 8.94 17.25
CA ARG A 96 -25.91 8.98 17.89
C ARG A 96 -26.74 7.73 17.58
N SER A 97 -26.79 7.30 16.31
CA SER A 97 -27.56 6.11 15.94
C SER A 97 -27.02 4.83 16.56
N GLN A 98 -25.70 4.77 16.81
CA GLN A 98 -25.01 3.65 17.46
C GLN A 98 -24.90 3.78 18.98
N ARG A 99 -25.42 4.86 19.59
CA ARG A 99 -25.32 5.18 21.02
C ARG A 99 -23.88 5.28 21.53
N ILE A 100 -23.01 5.85 20.72
CA ILE A 100 -21.60 6.11 21.03
C ILE A 100 -21.46 7.61 21.30
N ASP A 101 -20.57 7.97 22.22
CA ASP A 101 -20.24 9.38 22.47
C ASP A 101 -19.61 10.00 21.21
N PRO A 102 -20.25 11.02 20.59
CA PRO A 102 -19.71 11.69 19.42
C PRO A 102 -18.30 12.25 19.68
N ALA A 103 -18.02 12.73 20.88
CA ALA A 103 -16.72 13.31 21.21
C ALA A 103 -15.59 12.28 21.08
N GLU A 104 -15.84 11.04 21.49
CA GLU A 104 -14.87 9.95 21.38
C GLU A 104 -14.68 9.50 19.93
N ALA A 105 -15.77 9.43 19.14
CA ALA A 105 -15.67 9.15 17.71
C ALA A 105 -14.87 10.23 16.96
N PHE A 106 -15.08 11.51 17.30
CA PHE A 106 -14.29 12.62 16.77
C PHE A 106 -12.83 12.58 17.19
N ARG A 107 -12.54 12.19 18.44
CA ARG A 107 -11.17 11.99 18.90
C ARG A 107 -10.49 10.94 18.05
N VAL A 108 -11.09 9.76 17.89
CA VAL A 108 -10.57 8.67 17.05
C VAL A 108 -10.29 9.14 15.62
N TRP A 109 -11.25 9.85 15.00
CA TRP A 109 -11.08 10.39 13.66
C TRP A 109 -9.84 11.30 13.57
N ARG A 110 -9.75 12.31 14.46
CA ARG A 110 -8.71 13.33 14.39
C ARG A 110 -7.33 12.84 14.80
N THR A 111 -7.24 11.93 15.78
CA THR A 111 -5.96 11.50 16.34
C THR A 111 -5.44 10.21 15.73
N ASP A 112 -6.33 9.28 15.38
CA ASP A 112 -5.95 7.90 15.07
C ASP A 112 -6.09 7.59 13.58
N VAL A 113 -7.09 8.16 12.90
CA VAL A 113 -7.44 7.80 11.50
C VAL A 113 -6.99 8.85 10.48
N ALA A 114 -7.48 10.09 10.58
CA ALA A 114 -7.22 11.16 9.62
C ALA A 114 -5.72 11.41 9.33
N PRO A 115 -4.81 11.43 10.33
CA PRO A 115 -3.38 11.66 10.07
C PRO A 115 -2.74 10.62 9.14
N LEU A 116 -3.35 9.44 9.01
CA LEU A 116 -2.84 8.34 8.21
C LEU A 116 -3.38 8.37 6.77
N LEU A 117 -4.40 9.19 6.49
CA LEU A 117 -5.09 9.27 5.21
C LEU A 117 -4.51 10.38 4.32
N ARG A 118 -4.63 10.15 3.00
CA ARG A 118 -4.32 11.16 1.99
C ARG A 118 -5.57 11.60 1.25
N VAL A 119 -5.82 12.90 1.28
CA VAL A 119 -6.91 13.58 0.60
C VAL A 119 -6.47 13.92 -0.82
N VAL A 120 -7.27 13.55 -1.80
CA VAL A 120 -6.98 13.81 -3.21
C VAL A 120 -8.07 14.71 -3.81
N GLU A 121 -7.67 15.92 -4.16
CA GLU A 121 -8.51 16.86 -4.92
C GLU A 121 -8.48 16.51 -6.40
N LEU A 122 -9.66 16.48 -7.02
CA LEU A 122 -9.82 16.21 -8.45
C LEU A 122 -10.45 17.41 -9.15
N PRO A 123 -10.06 17.71 -10.40
CA PRO A 123 -10.77 18.70 -11.19
C PRO A 123 -12.11 18.13 -11.69
N ILE A 124 -13.09 19.00 -11.93
CA ILE A 124 -14.45 18.66 -12.40
C ILE A 124 -14.44 17.66 -13.58
N GLY A 125 -13.46 17.75 -14.49
CA GLY A 125 -13.31 16.83 -15.62
C GLY A 125 -13.23 15.35 -15.23
N GLU A 126 -12.63 15.02 -14.08
CA GLU A 126 -12.51 13.63 -13.60
C GLU A 126 -13.86 13.06 -13.14
N TYR A 127 -14.76 13.92 -12.63
CA TYR A 127 -16.12 13.54 -12.22
C TYR A 127 -17.02 13.26 -13.42
N LEU A 128 -16.69 13.81 -14.60
CA LEU A 128 -17.48 13.68 -15.82
C LEU A 128 -17.07 12.49 -16.70
N ARG A 129 -16.17 11.65 -16.19
CA ARG A 129 -15.68 10.45 -16.87
C ARG A 129 -16.84 9.56 -17.36
N PRO A 130 -16.80 9.06 -18.62
CA PRO A 130 -17.85 8.17 -19.15
C PRO A 130 -17.97 6.86 -18.39
N GLU A 131 -16.87 6.34 -17.85
CA GLU A 131 -16.82 5.02 -17.21
C GLU A 131 -17.59 4.97 -15.89
N ILE A 132 -17.70 6.12 -15.23
CA ILE A 132 -18.43 6.29 -13.98
C ILE A 132 -19.77 6.96 -14.21
N ALA A 133 -20.22 7.12 -15.46
CA ALA A 133 -21.44 7.86 -15.78
C ALA A 133 -22.71 7.28 -15.17
N ALA A 134 -22.71 5.98 -14.88
CA ALA A 134 -23.85 5.29 -14.28
C ALA A 134 -24.22 5.85 -12.90
N ILE A 135 -23.24 6.32 -12.11
CA ILE A 135 -23.53 6.88 -10.77
C ILE A 135 -24.30 8.20 -10.85
N ARG A 136 -24.24 8.90 -11.99
CA ARG A 136 -24.88 10.20 -12.20
C ARG A 136 -26.30 10.09 -12.78
N GLN A 137 -26.73 8.89 -13.14
CA GLN A 137 -28.07 8.66 -13.70
C GLN A 137 -29.12 8.65 -12.58
N PRO A 138 -30.42 8.87 -12.89
CA PRO A 138 -31.49 8.74 -11.90
C PRO A 138 -31.54 7.33 -11.28
N PRO A 139 -32.27 7.13 -10.16
CA PRO A 139 -32.31 5.88 -9.41
C PRO A 139 -32.41 4.63 -10.30
N PRO A 140 -31.60 3.60 -10.04
CA PRO A 140 -30.82 3.38 -8.81
C PRO A 140 -29.45 4.10 -8.75
N GLY A 141 -29.21 5.16 -9.53
CA GLY A 141 -27.97 5.95 -9.43
C GLY A 141 -27.71 6.57 -8.04
N GLY A 142 -26.47 7.01 -7.85
CA GLY A 142 -25.94 7.39 -6.54
C GLY A 142 -26.20 8.83 -6.16
N ASP A 143 -25.96 9.12 -4.89
CA ASP A 143 -25.97 10.48 -4.37
C ASP A 143 -24.87 11.29 -5.09
N PRO A 144 -25.10 12.56 -5.48
CA PRO A 144 -24.03 13.47 -5.87
C PRO A 144 -22.79 13.43 -4.96
N ASP A 145 -22.97 13.18 -3.67
CA ASP A 145 -21.89 13.08 -2.67
C ASP A 145 -21.00 11.82 -2.89
N ASP A 146 -21.50 10.78 -3.57
CA ASP A 146 -20.74 9.57 -3.89
C ASP A 146 -19.82 9.72 -5.11
N TRP A 147 -20.08 10.73 -5.95
CA TRP A 147 -19.37 10.93 -7.22
C TRP A 147 -17.87 11.14 -7.05
N PRO A 148 -17.38 11.96 -6.09
CA PRO A 148 -15.95 12.18 -5.92
C PRO A 148 -15.21 10.91 -5.51
N THR A 149 -15.81 10.08 -4.66
CA THR A 149 -15.23 8.79 -4.22
C THR A 149 -15.03 7.86 -5.42
N LEU A 150 -16.03 7.73 -6.28
CA LEU A 150 -15.91 6.91 -7.48
C LEU A 150 -14.95 7.51 -8.52
N ALA A 151 -14.98 8.83 -8.71
CA ALA A 151 -14.03 9.53 -9.59
C ALA A 151 -12.59 9.30 -9.14
N LEU A 152 -12.34 9.33 -7.83
CA LEU A 152 -11.03 9.04 -7.25
C LEU A 152 -10.60 7.59 -7.48
N ALA A 153 -11.50 6.63 -7.28
CA ALA A 153 -11.22 5.21 -7.55
C ALA A 153 -10.88 4.98 -9.04
N ALA A 154 -11.60 5.62 -9.96
CA ALA A 154 -11.32 5.55 -11.39
C ALA A 154 -9.99 6.22 -11.76
N PHE A 155 -9.68 7.38 -11.15
CA PHE A 155 -8.45 8.12 -11.39
C PHE A 155 -7.21 7.33 -10.93
N LEU A 156 -7.27 6.72 -9.73
CA LEU A 156 -6.16 5.95 -9.16
C LEU A 156 -6.16 4.45 -9.55
N GLY A 157 -7.11 4.03 -10.39
CA GLY A 157 -7.31 2.64 -10.80
C GLY A 157 -6.05 1.88 -11.26
N PRO A 158 -5.99 0.53 -11.14
CA PRO A 158 -6.95 -0.32 -10.41
C PRO A 158 -6.99 -0.01 -8.91
N ALA A 159 -8.20 0.18 -8.38
CA ALA A 159 -8.46 0.57 -6.99
C ALA A 159 -9.65 -0.21 -6.40
N PHE A 160 -9.61 -0.47 -5.09
CA PHE A 160 -10.69 -1.10 -4.35
C PHE A 160 -11.42 -0.05 -3.52
N THR A 161 -12.73 0.07 -3.70
CA THR A 161 -13.57 1.02 -2.97
C THR A 161 -14.10 0.35 -1.70
N VAL A 162 -13.78 0.90 -0.54
CA VAL A 162 -14.34 0.49 0.75
C VAL A 162 -15.48 1.44 1.09
N THR A 163 -16.71 0.95 0.94
CA THR A 163 -17.94 1.73 1.16
C THR A 163 -18.98 0.91 1.91
N SER A 164 -19.87 1.61 2.61
CA SER A 164 -21.07 1.02 3.21
C SER A 164 -22.32 1.22 2.34
N ASP A 165 -22.22 1.99 1.26
CA ASP A 165 -23.34 2.28 0.39
C ASP A 165 -23.52 1.17 -0.65
N SER A 166 -24.72 0.59 -0.64
CA SER A 166 -25.14 -0.46 -1.56
C SER A 166 -25.19 -0.02 -3.02
N VAL A 167 -25.28 1.28 -3.32
CA VAL A 167 -25.30 1.81 -4.68
C VAL A 167 -24.00 1.48 -5.42
N PHE A 168 -22.85 1.61 -4.77
CA PHE A 168 -21.58 1.22 -5.39
C PHE A 168 -21.56 -0.26 -5.74
N ALA A 169 -22.11 -1.13 -4.88
CA ALA A 169 -22.20 -2.55 -5.16
C ALA A 169 -23.20 -2.85 -6.29
N ALA A 170 -24.36 -2.19 -6.30
CA ALA A 170 -25.37 -2.34 -7.33
C ALA A 170 -24.86 -1.92 -8.72
N LEU A 171 -23.98 -0.92 -8.77
CA LEU A 171 -23.34 -0.43 -9.99
C LEU A 171 -22.06 -1.21 -10.35
N GLY A 172 -21.62 -2.17 -9.54
CA GLY A 172 -20.43 -2.99 -9.80
C GLY A 172 -19.10 -2.28 -9.54
N PHE A 173 -19.09 -1.28 -8.66
CA PHE A 173 -17.89 -0.53 -8.24
C PHE A 173 -17.36 -0.94 -6.85
N ALA A 174 -18.10 -1.75 -6.10
CA ALA A 174 -17.68 -2.30 -4.82
C ALA A 174 -18.24 -3.71 -4.63
N ASN A 175 -17.69 -4.45 -3.66
CA ASN A 175 -18.28 -5.73 -3.24
C ASN A 175 -19.63 -5.48 -2.59
N ALA A 176 -20.62 -6.31 -2.92
CA ALA A 176 -21.86 -6.36 -2.14
C ALA A 176 -21.57 -6.86 -0.73
N GLY A 177 -22.23 -6.28 0.27
CA GLY A 177 -22.11 -6.69 1.68
C GLY A 177 -21.64 -5.57 2.59
N TYR A 178 -21.24 -5.95 3.80
CA TYR A 178 -20.84 -5.00 4.82
C TYR A 178 -19.38 -4.54 4.61
N TRP A 179 -19.12 -3.24 4.77
CA TRP A 179 -17.80 -2.63 4.51
C TRP A 179 -16.64 -3.36 5.21
N ALA A 180 -16.88 -3.89 6.42
CA ALA A 180 -15.86 -4.56 7.21
C ALA A 180 -15.37 -5.86 6.56
N GLU A 181 -16.21 -6.55 5.78
CA GLU A 181 -15.81 -7.75 5.04
C GLU A 181 -14.86 -7.38 3.90
N GLY A 182 -15.20 -6.36 3.11
CA GLY A 182 -14.31 -5.82 2.07
C GLY A 182 -12.98 -5.33 2.64
N ALA A 183 -13.01 -4.59 3.75
CA ALA A 183 -11.81 -4.13 4.46
C ALA A 183 -10.96 -5.29 4.99
N LYS A 184 -11.58 -6.36 5.52
CA LYS A 184 -10.88 -7.57 5.98
C LYS A 184 -10.19 -8.30 4.83
N VAL A 185 -10.89 -8.47 3.71
CA VAL A 185 -10.35 -9.11 2.50
C VAL A 185 -9.17 -8.31 1.96
N LEU A 186 -9.30 -6.98 1.89
CA LEU A 186 -8.23 -6.08 1.48
C LEU A 186 -7.04 -6.10 2.43
N HIS A 187 -7.27 -6.02 3.74
CA HIS A 187 -6.21 -6.09 4.75
C HIS A 187 -5.44 -7.42 4.67
N THR A 188 -6.15 -8.53 4.50
CA THR A 188 -5.54 -9.86 4.40
C THR A 188 -4.71 -9.98 3.12
N ALA A 189 -5.25 -9.52 1.98
CA ALA A 189 -4.53 -9.50 0.71
C ALA A 189 -3.29 -8.61 0.76
N GLY A 190 -3.40 -7.39 1.31
CA GLY A 190 -2.28 -6.46 1.47
C GLY A 190 -1.19 -6.99 2.39
N ASN A 191 -1.54 -7.70 3.46
CA ASN A 191 -0.57 -8.36 4.33
C ASN A 191 0.13 -9.54 3.65
N LEU A 192 -0.58 -10.31 2.83
CA LEU A 192 0.01 -11.39 2.04
C LEU A 192 0.99 -10.84 1.00
N GLU A 193 0.57 -9.82 0.24
CA GLU A 193 1.40 -9.12 -0.75
C GLU A 193 2.64 -8.52 -0.08
N GLY A 194 2.47 -7.82 1.04
CA GLY A 194 3.57 -7.24 1.81
C GLY A 194 4.58 -8.28 2.29
N ARG A 195 4.11 -9.40 2.88
CA ARG A 195 5.00 -10.49 3.32
C ARG A 195 5.78 -11.11 2.16
N TYR A 196 5.16 -11.22 0.98
CA TYR A 196 5.87 -11.69 -0.20
C TYR A 196 6.99 -10.72 -0.57
N ILE A 197 6.68 -9.42 -0.67
CA ILE A 197 7.65 -8.39 -1.03
C ILE A 197 8.84 -8.43 -0.07
N ASP A 198 8.58 -8.56 1.24
CA ASP A 198 9.62 -8.65 2.27
C ASP A 198 10.54 -9.87 2.05
N ARG A 199 9.97 -11.03 1.70
CA ARG A 199 10.74 -12.24 1.40
C ARG A 199 11.59 -12.08 0.13
N LEU A 200 11.01 -11.55 -0.95
CA LEU A 200 11.73 -11.35 -2.21
C LEU A 200 12.94 -10.43 -2.00
N HIS A 201 12.77 -9.32 -1.28
CA HIS A 201 13.87 -8.44 -0.93
C HIS A 201 14.95 -9.15 -0.13
N SER A 202 14.56 -9.92 0.88
CA SER A 202 15.50 -10.68 1.71
C SER A 202 16.30 -11.68 0.87
N THR A 203 15.64 -12.37 -0.06
CA THR A 203 16.27 -13.32 -1.00
C THR A 203 17.21 -12.61 -1.97
N LEU A 204 16.79 -11.50 -2.58
CA LEU A 204 17.63 -10.72 -3.50
C LEU A 204 18.83 -10.12 -2.79
N PHE A 205 18.67 -9.66 -1.55
CA PHE A 205 19.74 -9.15 -0.72
C PHE A 205 20.75 -10.25 -0.39
N ALA A 206 20.28 -11.43 0.03
CA ALA A 206 21.14 -12.60 0.25
C ALA A 206 21.90 -12.98 -1.04
N ALA A 207 21.22 -13.01 -2.18
CA ALA A 207 21.83 -13.28 -3.49
C ALA A 207 22.90 -12.24 -3.86
N ARG A 208 22.63 -10.95 -3.63
CA ARG A 208 23.60 -9.87 -3.85
C ARG A 208 24.80 -9.96 -2.93
N LEU A 209 24.62 -10.36 -1.67
CA LEU A 209 25.75 -10.58 -0.75
C LEU A 209 26.63 -11.75 -1.21
N MET A 210 26.01 -12.85 -1.64
CA MET A 210 26.74 -13.99 -2.21
C MET A 210 27.51 -13.58 -3.48
N TRP A 211 26.86 -12.87 -4.41
CA TRP A 211 27.50 -12.38 -5.63
C TRP A 211 28.59 -11.34 -5.34
N GLY A 212 28.35 -10.44 -4.38
CA GLY A 212 29.31 -9.47 -3.89
C GLY A 212 30.58 -10.15 -3.37
N GLY A 213 30.43 -11.21 -2.58
CA GLY A 213 31.53 -12.06 -2.14
C GLY A 213 32.33 -12.66 -3.30
N VAL A 214 31.65 -13.21 -4.31
CA VAL A 214 32.29 -13.73 -5.53
C VAL A 214 33.04 -12.62 -6.28
N SER A 215 32.40 -11.46 -6.45
CA SER A 215 32.99 -10.32 -7.18
C SER A 215 34.20 -9.70 -6.46
N ALA A 216 34.18 -9.68 -5.12
CA ALA A 216 35.29 -9.23 -4.29
C ALA A 216 36.49 -10.17 -4.42
N VAL A 217 36.24 -11.48 -4.44
CA VAL A 217 37.26 -12.50 -4.73
C VAL A 217 37.86 -12.29 -6.13
N VAL A 218 37.05 -11.99 -7.14
CA VAL A 218 37.52 -11.68 -8.51
C VAL A 218 38.30 -10.36 -8.57
N HIS A 219 37.89 -9.32 -7.84
CA HIS A 219 38.64 -8.07 -7.79
C HIS A 219 39.98 -8.22 -7.06
N LEU A 220 40.01 -9.00 -5.98
CA LEU A 220 41.22 -9.29 -5.22
C LEU A 220 42.20 -10.09 -6.08
N SER A 221 41.73 -11.06 -6.86
CA SER A 221 42.56 -11.86 -7.75
C SER A 221 43.17 -11.05 -8.91
N ARG A 222 42.49 -9.98 -9.35
CA ARG A 222 43.05 -9.02 -10.33
C ARG A 222 44.12 -8.09 -9.74
N ARG A 223 43.99 -7.68 -8.48
CA ARG A 223 44.97 -6.81 -7.80
C ARG A 223 46.19 -7.57 -7.29
N LEU A 224 46.01 -8.83 -6.90
CA LEU A 224 47.05 -9.71 -6.40
C LEU A 224 47.10 -10.96 -7.30
N PRO A 225 47.63 -10.84 -8.53
CA PRO A 225 47.61 -11.93 -9.52
C PRO A 225 48.34 -13.19 -9.05
N TRP A 226 49.28 -13.06 -8.11
CA TRP A 226 49.97 -14.19 -7.49
C TRP A 226 49.07 -15.02 -6.55
N LEU A 227 47.89 -14.52 -6.15
CA LEU A 227 46.88 -15.30 -5.43
C LEU A 227 46.03 -16.16 -6.36
N VAL A 228 45.99 -15.89 -7.67
CA VAL A 228 45.18 -16.62 -8.65
C VAL A 228 45.50 -18.12 -8.67
N PRO A 229 46.77 -18.59 -8.65
CA PRO A 229 47.09 -20.01 -8.56
C PRO A 229 46.59 -20.65 -7.26
N GLY A 230 46.74 -19.95 -6.13
CA GLY A 230 46.25 -20.41 -4.83
C GLY A 230 44.72 -20.52 -4.78
N LEU A 231 44.02 -19.56 -5.39
CA LEU A 231 42.57 -19.56 -5.50
C LEU A 231 42.07 -20.64 -6.48
N GLY A 232 42.79 -20.87 -7.59
CA GLY A 232 42.52 -21.93 -8.55
C GLY A 232 42.74 -23.32 -7.94
N LEU A 233 43.79 -23.50 -7.15
CA LEU A 233 44.03 -24.72 -6.38
C LEU A 233 42.98 -24.92 -5.30
N ALA A 234 42.60 -23.88 -4.56
CA ALA A 234 41.56 -23.96 -3.54
C ALA A 234 40.19 -24.29 -4.12
N THR A 235 39.81 -23.66 -5.25
CA THR A 235 38.55 -23.94 -5.95
C THR A 235 38.56 -25.31 -6.62
N GLY A 236 39.67 -25.71 -7.25
CA GLY A 236 39.87 -27.05 -7.80
C GLY A 236 39.85 -28.14 -6.73
N TRP A 237 40.43 -27.88 -5.56
CA TRP A 237 40.35 -28.75 -4.40
C TRP A 237 38.95 -28.78 -3.80
N LEU A 238 38.24 -27.66 -3.73
CA LEU A 238 36.83 -27.64 -3.31
C LEU A 238 35.95 -28.42 -4.29
N ALA A 239 36.16 -28.25 -5.59
CA ALA A 239 35.41 -28.95 -6.62
C ALA A 239 35.71 -30.46 -6.62
N SER A 240 36.98 -30.85 -6.47
CA SER A 240 37.38 -32.26 -6.40
C SER A 240 36.90 -32.93 -5.10
N THR A 241 36.94 -32.21 -3.97
CA THR A 241 36.38 -32.71 -2.70
C THR A 241 34.86 -32.79 -2.74
N MET A 242 34.17 -31.81 -3.35
CA MET A 242 32.73 -31.89 -3.58
C MET A 242 32.36 -33.01 -4.55
N TRP A 243 33.17 -33.28 -5.57
CA TRP A 243 32.97 -34.40 -6.50
C TRP A 243 33.22 -35.75 -5.85
N ALA A 244 34.30 -35.88 -5.07
CA ALA A 244 34.60 -37.08 -4.28
C ALA A 244 33.51 -37.33 -3.22
N LYS A 245 32.91 -36.26 -2.70
CA LYS A 245 31.77 -36.30 -1.77
C LYS A 245 30.43 -36.04 -2.45
N ARG A 246 30.31 -36.31 -3.76
CA ARG A 246 29.09 -35.97 -4.52
C ARG A 246 27.83 -36.52 -3.89
N ASP A 247 27.90 -37.72 -3.31
CA ASP A 247 26.74 -38.37 -2.71
C ASP A 247 26.39 -37.71 -1.36
N SER A 248 27.38 -37.26 -0.60
CA SER A 248 27.16 -36.45 0.61
C SER A 248 26.65 -35.03 0.29
N VAL A 249 27.13 -34.41 -0.80
CA VAL A 249 26.64 -33.10 -1.25
C VAL A 249 25.22 -33.21 -1.78
N ARG A 250 24.90 -34.27 -2.54
CA ARG A 250 23.53 -34.58 -2.95
C ARG A 250 22.64 -34.87 -1.75
N ALA A 251 23.11 -35.64 -0.77
CA ALA A 251 22.36 -35.89 0.46
C ALA A 251 22.13 -34.60 1.26
N ALA A 252 23.13 -33.73 1.37
CA ALA A 252 22.99 -32.43 2.02
C ALA A 252 22.03 -31.51 1.25
N GLY A 253 22.08 -31.52 -0.08
CA GLY A 253 21.15 -30.78 -0.93
C GLY A 253 19.72 -31.32 -0.85
N ALA A 254 19.54 -32.65 -0.81
CA ALA A 254 18.26 -33.29 -0.60
C ALA A 254 17.70 -32.98 0.80
N ALA A 255 18.52 -33.07 1.84
CA ALA A 255 18.12 -32.70 3.20
C ALA A 255 17.77 -31.20 3.32
N LEU A 256 18.52 -30.32 2.64
CA LEU A 256 18.19 -28.90 2.54
C LEU A 256 16.86 -28.70 1.80
N TRP A 257 16.63 -29.44 0.72
CA TRP A 257 15.38 -29.39 -0.03
C TRP A 257 14.19 -29.89 0.80
N GLU A 258 14.31 -31.02 1.48
CA GLU A 258 13.29 -31.56 2.40
C GLU A 258 13.01 -30.57 3.54
N ALA A 259 14.04 -29.93 4.09
CA ALA A 259 13.87 -28.87 5.09
C ALA A 259 13.19 -27.62 4.52
N MET A 260 13.31 -27.37 3.21
CA MET A 260 12.74 -26.21 2.53
C MET A 260 11.35 -26.45 1.96
N GLU A 261 11.00 -27.70 1.67
CA GLU A 261 9.68 -28.13 1.18
C GLU A 261 8.51 -27.51 1.96
N PRO A 262 8.44 -27.54 3.31
CA PRO A 262 7.32 -26.95 4.05
C PRO A 262 7.24 -25.42 3.85
N VAL A 263 8.38 -24.74 3.67
CA VAL A 263 8.40 -23.30 3.42
C VAL A 263 7.90 -23.00 2.01
N VAL A 264 8.33 -23.77 1.00
CA VAL A 264 7.86 -23.65 -0.38
C VAL A 264 6.37 -23.94 -0.47
N ALA A 265 5.89 -25.00 0.16
CA ALA A 265 4.47 -25.34 0.22
C ALA A 265 3.64 -24.23 0.88
N ARG A 266 4.12 -23.66 1.99
CA ARG A 266 3.47 -22.51 2.65
C ARG A 266 3.42 -21.28 1.75
N ILE A 267 4.49 -20.98 1.02
CA ILE A 267 4.53 -19.87 0.06
C ILE A 267 3.50 -20.11 -1.06
N GLY A 268 3.44 -21.33 -1.59
CA GLY A 268 2.46 -21.71 -2.61
C GLY A 268 1.01 -21.53 -2.14
N ALA A 269 0.69 -22.00 -0.92
CA ALA A 269 -0.62 -21.84 -0.33
C ALA A 269 -0.99 -20.36 -0.10
N GLU A 270 -0.05 -19.55 0.38
CA GLU A 270 -0.25 -18.10 0.57
C GLU A 270 -0.49 -17.37 -0.77
N LEU A 271 0.16 -17.79 -1.86
CA LEU A 271 -0.06 -17.24 -3.20
C LEU A 271 -1.43 -17.60 -3.78
N VAL A 272 -1.88 -18.85 -3.58
CA VAL A 272 -3.23 -19.29 -3.97
C VAL A 272 -4.28 -18.49 -3.21
N GLN A 273 -4.14 -18.40 -1.89
CA GLN A 273 -5.04 -17.62 -1.04
C GLN A 273 -5.08 -16.14 -1.45
N TYR A 274 -3.94 -15.53 -1.76
CA TYR A 274 -3.88 -14.17 -2.27
C TYR A 274 -4.64 -14.02 -3.61
N GLY A 275 -4.47 -14.99 -4.53
CA GLY A 275 -5.18 -15.01 -5.80
C GLY A 275 -6.70 -15.09 -5.63
N GLU A 276 -7.18 -15.93 -4.72
CA GLU A 276 -8.61 -16.08 -4.38
C GLU A 276 -9.18 -14.81 -3.75
N LEU A 277 -8.48 -14.23 -2.76
CA LEU A 277 -8.91 -12.98 -2.13
C LEU A 277 -9.00 -11.86 -3.15
N ARG A 278 -8.00 -11.75 -4.04
CA ARG A 278 -7.97 -10.71 -5.06
C ARG A 278 -9.04 -10.90 -6.13
N SER A 279 -9.33 -12.14 -6.55
CA SER A 279 -10.38 -12.41 -7.53
C SER A 279 -11.79 -12.20 -6.96
N SER A 280 -11.95 -12.30 -5.63
CA SER A 280 -13.19 -11.96 -4.94
C SER A 280 -13.45 -10.45 -4.82
N MET A 281 -12.46 -9.60 -5.11
CA MET A 281 -12.59 -8.14 -5.05
C MET A 281 -13.13 -7.57 -6.35
N VAL A 282 -14.13 -6.71 -6.24
CA VAL A 282 -14.58 -5.79 -7.28
C VAL A 282 -13.61 -4.61 -7.30
N ILE A 283 -12.83 -4.53 -8.38
CA ILE A 283 -11.78 -3.51 -8.55
C ILE A 283 -12.25 -2.52 -9.62
N VAL A 284 -12.27 -1.24 -9.26
CA VAL A 284 -12.48 -0.14 -10.21
C VAL A 284 -11.25 -0.03 -11.08
N GLN A 285 -11.40 -0.31 -12.37
CA GLN A 285 -10.32 -0.33 -13.35
C GLN A 285 -10.76 0.35 -14.64
N ASP A 286 -9.80 0.87 -15.41
CA ASP A 286 -10.10 1.40 -16.73
C ASP A 286 -10.65 0.30 -17.64
N PRO A 287 -11.68 0.61 -18.44
CA PRO A 287 -12.14 -0.32 -19.45
C PRO A 287 -11.07 -0.49 -20.53
N ARG A 288 -11.06 -1.65 -21.19
CA ARG A 288 -10.03 -2.03 -22.17
C ARG A 288 -9.85 -1.04 -23.32
N TRP A 289 -10.87 -0.25 -23.63
CA TRP A 289 -10.84 0.75 -24.71
C TRP A 289 -10.21 2.08 -24.28
N ARG A 290 -10.14 2.39 -22.98
CA ARG A 290 -9.59 3.66 -22.48
C ARG A 290 -8.07 3.55 -22.41
N ARG A 291 -7.40 4.59 -22.91
CA ARG A 291 -5.96 4.77 -22.67
C ARG A 291 -5.75 5.73 -21.52
N GLU A 292 -4.98 5.27 -20.55
CA GLU A 292 -4.50 6.08 -19.44
C GLU A 292 -3.71 7.29 -19.93
N THR A 293 -4.10 8.48 -19.47
CA THR A 293 -3.40 9.74 -19.71
C THR A 293 -2.06 9.78 -18.96
N LEU A 294 -1.15 10.68 -19.37
CA LEU A 294 0.12 10.84 -18.65
C LEU A 294 -0.09 11.25 -17.18
N THR A 295 -1.10 12.08 -16.91
CA THR A 295 -1.46 12.53 -15.56
C THR A 295 -1.90 11.36 -14.70
N GLU A 296 -2.85 10.54 -15.17
CA GLU A 296 -3.31 9.34 -14.46
C GLU A 296 -2.15 8.38 -14.22
N ARG A 297 -1.30 8.14 -15.22
CA ARG A 297 -0.13 7.28 -15.10
C ARG A 297 0.81 7.72 -13.98
N CYS A 298 1.08 9.03 -13.90
CA CYS A 298 1.90 9.60 -12.84
C CYS A 298 1.20 9.44 -11.47
N ALA A 299 -0.09 9.77 -11.39
CA ALA A 299 -0.87 9.67 -10.14
C ALA A 299 -0.89 8.24 -9.61
N ARG A 300 -1.20 7.28 -10.48
CA ARG A 300 -1.25 5.84 -10.22
C ARG A 300 0.09 5.25 -9.81
N TYR A 301 1.18 5.74 -10.40
CA TYR A 301 2.52 5.32 -9.97
C TYR A 301 2.84 5.88 -8.57
N LEU A 302 2.65 7.19 -8.37
CA LEU A 302 2.91 7.84 -7.09
C LEU A 302 2.06 7.24 -5.96
N ALA A 303 0.78 6.99 -6.21
CA ALA A 303 -0.15 6.41 -5.25
C ALA A 303 0.32 5.05 -4.72
N ARG A 304 0.85 4.19 -5.60
CA ARG A 304 1.36 2.87 -5.20
C ARG A 304 2.75 2.95 -4.58
N SER A 305 3.61 3.81 -5.11
CA SER A 305 4.96 3.97 -4.56
C SER A 305 4.94 4.55 -3.14
N GLY A 306 3.98 5.42 -2.83
CA GLY A 306 3.88 6.14 -1.56
C GLY A 306 4.95 7.21 -1.34
N ASP A 307 5.98 7.25 -2.19
CA ASP A 307 7.14 8.14 -2.06
C ASP A 307 7.02 9.37 -2.96
N PRO A 308 7.35 10.58 -2.46
CA PRO A 308 7.46 11.75 -3.31
C PRO A 308 8.58 11.56 -4.33
N MET A 309 8.35 11.92 -5.60
CA MET A 309 9.34 11.79 -6.67
C MET A 309 9.46 13.04 -7.54
N THR A 310 10.68 13.32 -8.01
CA THR A 310 10.94 14.32 -9.03
C THR A 310 10.42 13.87 -10.40
N PRO A 311 10.19 14.78 -11.35
CA PRO A 311 9.80 14.42 -12.71
C PRO A 311 10.79 13.49 -13.43
N SER A 312 12.08 13.57 -13.09
CA SER A 312 13.12 12.70 -13.67
C SER A 312 13.07 11.29 -13.08
N GLU A 313 12.90 11.16 -11.76
CA GLU A 313 12.72 9.84 -11.11
C GLU A 313 11.45 9.15 -11.63
N LEU A 314 10.34 9.90 -11.76
CA LEU A 314 9.09 9.41 -12.35
C LEU A 314 9.28 8.96 -13.81
N ARG A 315 10.02 9.72 -14.61
CA ARG A 315 10.35 9.34 -15.99
C ARG A 315 11.06 7.99 -16.03
N ASP A 316 12.09 7.83 -15.20
CA ASP A 316 12.93 6.64 -15.21
C ASP A 316 12.14 5.42 -14.73
N ALA A 317 11.29 5.63 -13.72
CA ALA A 317 10.37 4.62 -13.21
C ALA A 317 9.30 4.18 -14.22
N LEU A 318 8.69 5.13 -14.93
CA LEU A 318 7.66 4.84 -15.94
C LEU A 318 8.26 4.26 -17.23
N GLY A 319 9.48 4.67 -17.59
CA GLY A 319 10.18 4.20 -18.78
C GLY A 319 10.55 2.72 -18.75
N GLN A 320 10.65 2.10 -17.57
CA GLN A 320 10.87 0.65 -17.43
C GLN A 320 9.67 -0.19 -17.84
N ARG A 321 8.47 0.41 -17.94
CA ARG A 321 7.19 -0.30 -18.09
C ARG A 321 6.40 0.07 -19.35
N SER A 322 6.82 1.11 -20.07
CA SER A 322 6.05 1.64 -21.19
C SER A 322 6.90 1.75 -22.45
N ASP A 323 6.34 1.30 -23.56
CA ASP A 323 6.91 1.50 -24.89
C ASP A 323 6.90 2.99 -25.32
N GLN A 324 6.18 3.85 -24.58
CA GLN A 324 6.05 5.26 -24.90
C GLN A 324 7.13 6.11 -24.22
N ARG A 325 8.02 6.70 -25.03
CA ARG A 325 9.04 7.63 -24.56
C ARG A 325 8.39 8.89 -23.96
N THR A 326 8.47 9.01 -22.64
CA THR A 326 7.99 10.17 -21.90
C THR A 326 9.18 11.03 -21.45
N THR A 327 9.08 12.35 -21.51
CA THR A 327 10.14 13.26 -21.04
C THR A 327 9.83 13.81 -19.64
N ALA A 328 10.85 14.11 -18.86
CA ALA A 328 10.69 14.73 -17.54
C ALA A 328 9.96 16.08 -17.62
N ALA A 329 10.16 16.84 -18.70
CA ALA A 329 9.44 18.09 -18.96
C ALA A 329 7.94 17.87 -19.22
N ALA A 330 7.57 16.80 -19.93
CA ALA A 330 6.17 16.44 -20.13
C ALA A 330 5.50 16.02 -18.80
N ILE A 331 6.18 15.21 -18.00
CA ILE A 331 5.71 14.82 -16.65
C ILE A 331 5.53 16.05 -15.78
N ARG A 332 6.54 16.94 -15.70
CA ARG A 332 6.45 18.18 -14.94
C ARG A 332 5.21 19.00 -15.33
N ARG A 333 4.97 19.20 -16.63
CA ARG A 333 3.79 19.93 -17.11
C ARG A 333 2.47 19.24 -16.77
N ALA A 334 2.42 17.91 -16.82
CA ALA A 334 1.22 17.15 -16.49
C ALA A 334 0.88 17.26 -15.00
N ILE A 335 1.85 17.01 -14.12
CA ILE A 335 1.63 17.00 -12.67
C ILE A 335 1.48 18.42 -12.10
N SER A 336 2.16 19.43 -12.64
CA SER A 336 2.09 20.80 -12.11
C SER A 336 0.76 21.51 -12.40
N ARG A 337 -0.06 20.97 -13.29
CA ARG A 337 -1.35 21.55 -13.71
C ARG A 337 -2.55 20.89 -13.05
N HIS A 338 -2.34 19.82 -12.29
CA HIS A 338 -3.42 19.00 -11.79
C HIS A 338 -3.43 19.07 -10.25
N PRO A 339 -4.59 19.38 -9.62
CA PRO A 339 -4.66 19.69 -8.18
C PRO A 339 -4.32 18.49 -7.29
N SER A 340 -4.51 17.27 -7.78
CA SER A 340 -4.19 16.06 -7.04
C SER A 340 -2.71 15.89 -6.64
N PHE A 341 -1.78 16.62 -7.26
CA PHE A 341 -0.35 16.52 -6.97
C PHE A 341 0.10 17.61 -6.01
N LEU A 342 0.67 17.18 -4.88
CA LEU A 342 1.30 18.08 -3.92
C LEU A 342 2.80 18.18 -4.20
N ARG A 343 3.30 19.41 -4.36
CA ARG A 343 4.74 19.68 -4.49
C ARG A 343 5.37 19.81 -3.11
N SER A 344 6.39 19.00 -2.85
CA SER A 344 7.25 19.06 -1.67
C SER A 344 8.62 19.67 -1.98
N ALA A 345 9.46 19.81 -0.95
CA ALA A 345 10.83 20.31 -1.08
C ALA A 345 11.63 19.52 -2.14
N GLY A 346 12.49 20.22 -2.89
CA GLY A 346 13.33 19.61 -3.93
C GLY A 346 12.60 19.20 -5.21
N GLU A 347 11.47 19.86 -5.55
CA GLU A 347 10.63 19.53 -6.71
C GLU A 347 10.12 18.08 -6.74
N ARG A 348 9.95 17.48 -5.56
CA ARG A 348 9.35 16.16 -5.43
C ARG A 348 7.83 16.31 -5.37
N TYR A 349 7.13 15.40 -5.99
CA TYR A 349 5.68 15.40 -6.05
C TYR A 349 5.13 14.13 -5.40
N SER A 350 4.11 14.29 -4.58
CA SER A 350 3.28 13.19 -4.06
C SER A 350 1.85 13.36 -4.53
N ILE A 351 1.06 12.29 -4.43
CA ILE A 351 -0.38 12.34 -4.66
C ILE A 351 -1.11 12.61 -3.34
N GLY A 352 -2.02 13.57 -3.37
CA GLY A 352 -2.82 14.00 -2.23
C GLY A 352 -2.06 14.73 -1.12
N ALA A 353 -2.83 15.44 -0.29
CA ALA A 353 -2.39 16.09 0.93
C ALA A 353 -2.75 15.23 2.16
N PRO A 354 -2.05 15.36 3.30
CA PRO A 354 -2.49 14.76 4.55
C PRO A 354 -3.90 15.26 4.94
N ALA A 355 -4.76 14.40 5.50
CA ALA A 355 -6.12 14.82 5.87
C ALA A 355 -6.19 15.78 7.08
N THR A 356 -5.10 15.95 7.81
CA THR A 356 -4.98 16.86 8.96
C THR A 356 -4.27 18.19 8.61
N GLY A 357 -4.20 18.52 7.33
CA GLY A 357 -3.43 19.66 6.78
C GLY A 357 -4.16 20.99 6.82
#